data_AF-A0A9N8KK15-F1
#
_entry.id   AF-A0A9N8KK15-F1
#
_cell.length_a   1.000
_cell.length_b   1.000
_cell.length_c   1.000
_cell.angle_alpha   90.00
_cell.angle_beta   90.00
_cell.angle_gamma   90.00
#
_symmetry.space_group_name_H-M   'P 1'
#
loop_
_entity.id
_entity.type
_entity.pdbx_description
1 polymer ?
#
loop_
_entity_poly.entity_id
_entity_poly.type
_entity_poly.pdbx_seq_one_letter_code
_entity_poly.pdbx_strand_id
1 'polypeptide(L)'
;MMEKVWKIHELDPNFPDSILDKIKEFLFNEDVFINPEKHAELIAEVKIEAALIVNNSPYAEVRAVVDNTDDPNMPCASLRAYVIGLLFVTVLAFINQLFSIRQPSITVEANVAQLLAYPVGVGAARWLPDKGFTLFGTRHSLNPGPFSKKEHMLITIMAKVGANLPYTDYVVWVQFLPHMFNQSWAGSFAYQIVIAIGTNFIGFGLAGICRRFLVYPAYCVWPTSLVTMALNNSFHDSSNPSVMGPFKSILTMSRLKFFVLTFTAMFFWFWLPNFLFEALSIFNWINWIAPNNLHLSTITGMNNGLGINPFPTFDWNILLWDQMDPLMVPFFNTINRFVGLVISAFALLGIWYTNTFNTGYLPINSNKVFDHFGKFYNVTRTLDDRGMFDAAKYTDYSPAYMSAASLTSYACFFAIYTATISYAFMYHRHEIMMGFKNLFHRGERQEYNDVHNRLMSAYPEGW
;
A
#
# COMPACT_ATOMS: atom_id res chain seq x y z
N MET A 1 -8.44 -17.43 -27.94
CA MET A 1 -8.72 -16.63 -26.72
C MET A 1 -8.20 -17.32 -25.48
N MET A 2 -8.70 -18.51 -25.12
CA MET A 2 -8.30 -19.21 -23.88
C MET A 2 -6.80 -19.52 -23.80
N GLU A 3 -6.14 -19.77 -24.92
CA GLU A 3 -4.66 -19.90 -24.95
C GLU A 3 -3.93 -18.64 -24.46
N LYS A 4 -4.44 -17.45 -24.80
CA LYS A 4 -3.87 -16.16 -24.35
C LYS A 4 -4.13 -15.97 -22.85
N VAL A 5 -5.33 -16.34 -22.37
CA VAL A 5 -5.69 -16.30 -20.95
C VAL A 5 -4.77 -17.22 -20.15
N TRP A 6 -4.61 -18.48 -20.59
CA TRP A 6 -3.74 -19.44 -19.93
C TRP A 6 -2.29 -18.95 -19.87
N LYS A 7 -1.72 -18.48 -20.99
CA LYS A 7 -0.34 -17.95 -21.03
C LYS A 7 -0.10 -16.73 -20.12
N ILE A 8 -1.12 -15.90 -19.89
CA ILE A 8 -1.01 -14.73 -19.02
C ILE A 8 -1.14 -15.13 -17.55
N HIS A 9 -2.06 -16.03 -17.22
CA HIS A 9 -2.42 -16.34 -15.84
C HIS A 9 -1.77 -17.61 -15.27
N GLU A 10 -1.04 -18.42 -16.07
CA GLU A 10 -0.40 -19.67 -15.62
C GLU A 10 0.50 -19.49 -14.38
N LEU A 11 1.13 -18.32 -14.25
CA LEU A 11 2.05 -18.01 -13.15
C LEU A 11 1.46 -17.00 -12.14
N ASP A 12 0.17 -16.68 -12.24
CA ASP A 12 -0.48 -15.71 -11.38
C ASP A 12 -1.06 -16.36 -10.12
N PRO A 13 -0.51 -16.08 -8.93
CA PRO A 13 -0.99 -16.67 -7.67
C PRO A 13 -2.39 -16.19 -7.25
N ASN A 14 -2.93 -15.16 -7.90
CA ASN A 14 -4.26 -14.63 -7.59
C ASN A 14 -5.36 -15.22 -8.49
N PHE A 15 -4.99 -15.96 -9.54
CA PHE A 15 -5.95 -16.58 -10.43
C PHE A 15 -6.31 -17.99 -9.91
N PRO A 16 -7.60 -18.41 -9.94
CA PRO A 16 -7.98 -19.72 -9.40
C PRO A 16 -7.35 -20.89 -10.16
N ASP A 17 -6.53 -21.70 -9.45
CA ASP A 17 -5.86 -22.89 -10.01
C ASP A 17 -6.85 -23.87 -10.65
N SER A 18 -8.02 -24.05 -10.04
CA SER A 18 -9.06 -24.94 -10.55
C SER A 18 -9.59 -24.51 -11.93
N ILE A 19 -9.56 -23.22 -12.25
CA ILE A 19 -9.95 -22.71 -13.57
C ILE A 19 -8.79 -22.89 -14.55
N LEU A 20 -7.54 -22.64 -14.13
CA LEU A 20 -6.36 -22.87 -14.97
C LEU A 20 -6.21 -24.33 -15.37
N ASP A 21 -6.44 -25.27 -14.45
CA ASP A 21 -6.40 -26.70 -14.70
C ASP A 21 -7.46 -27.12 -15.73
N LYS A 22 -8.68 -26.60 -15.62
CA LYS A 22 -9.75 -26.84 -16.61
C LYS A 22 -9.41 -26.24 -17.98
N ILE A 23 -8.83 -25.05 -18.03
CA ILE A 23 -8.38 -24.43 -19.29
C ILE A 23 -7.25 -25.27 -19.91
N LYS A 24 -6.31 -25.74 -19.10
CA LYS A 24 -5.21 -26.60 -19.53
C LYS A 24 -5.74 -27.92 -20.07
N GLU A 25 -6.67 -28.55 -19.38
CA GLU A 25 -7.35 -29.76 -19.83
C GLU A 25 -8.04 -29.53 -21.18
N PHE A 26 -8.79 -28.44 -21.33
CA PHE A 26 -9.44 -28.10 -22.60
C PHE A 26 -8.46 -27.82 -23.75
N LEU A 27 -7.31 -27.18 -23.48
CA LEU A 27 -6.35 -26.79 -24.53
C LEU A 27 -5.41 -27.92 -24.95
N PHE A 28 -5.01 -28.79 -24.02
CA PHE A 28 -3.94 -29.77 -24.25
C PHE A 28 -4.43 -31.22 -24.28
N ASN A 29 -5.70 -31.49 -23.98
CA ASN A 29 -6.28 -32.82 -24.14
C ASN A 29 -6.84 -33.00 -25.56
N GLU A 30 -6.13 -33.77 -26.39
CA GLU A 30 -6.54 -34.05 -27.77
C GLU A 30 -7.89 -34.79 -27.84
N ASP A 31 -8.26 -35.56 -26.81
CA ASP A 31 -9.54 -36.29 -26.76
C ASP A 31 -10.75 -35.36 -26.66
N VAL A 32 -10.57 -34.14 -26.15
CA VAL A 32 -11.64 -33.11 -26.11
C VAL A 32 -12.03 -32.68 -27.52
N PHE A 33 -11.07 -32.62 -28.45
CA PHE A 33 -11.31 -32.24 -29.84
C PHE A 33 -11.77 -33.42 -30.70
N ILE A 34 -11.36 -34.65 -30.35
CA ILE A 34 -11.74 -35.88 -31.06
C ILE A 34 -13.13 -36.37 -30.64
N ASN A 35 -13.46 -36.31 -29.34
CA ASN A 35 -14.71 -36.79 -28.75
C ASN A 35 -15.42 -35.71 -27.92
N PRO A 36 -15.90 -34.61 -28.54
CA PRO A 36 -16.48 -33.48 -27.81
C PRO A 36 -17.72 -33.84 -26.99
N GLU A 37 -18.46 -34.88 -27.37
CA GLU A 37 -19.66 -35.32 -26.64
C GLU A 37 -19.34 -35.92 -25.27
N LYS A 38 -18.16 -36.54 -25.10
CA LYS A 38 -17.72 -37.09 -23.81
C LYS A 38 -17.22 -36.01 -22.85
N HIS A 39 -16.86 -34.85 -23.38
CA HIS A 39 -16.29 -33.71 -22.65
C HIS A 39 -17.23 -32.49 -22.65
N ALA A 40 -18.53 -32.71 -22.87
CA ALA A 40 -19.52 -31.65 -23.00
C ALA A 40 -19.60 -30.72 -21.78
N GLU A 41 -19.40 -31.26 -20.57
CA GLU A 41 -19.37 -30.50 -19.32
C GLU A 41 -18.17 -29.55 -19.27
N LEU A 42 -16.96 -30.06 -19.54
CA LEU A 42 -15.73 -29.26 -19.61
C LEU A 42 -15.85 -28.14 -20.65
N ILE A 43 -16.39 -28.44 -21.84
CA ILE A 43 -16.61 -27.44 -22.89
C ILE A 43 -17.61 -26.38 -22.44
N ALA A 44 -18.69 -26.75 -21.75
CA ALA A 44 -19.68 -25.82 -21.23
C ALA A 44 -19.08 -24.91 -20.15
N GLU A 45 -18.32 -25.46 -19.21
CA GLU A 45 -17.63 -24.70 -18.16
C GLU A 45 -16.62 -23.72 -18.75
N VAL A 46 -15.76 -24.15 -19.67
CA VAL A 46 -14.77 -23.27 -20.31
C VAL A 46 -15.45 -22.18 -21.14
N LYS A 47 -16.61 -22.45 -21.76
CA LYS A 47 -17.42 -21.41 -22.43
C LYS A 47 -17.99 -20.39 -21.45
N ILE A 48 -18.48 -20.84 -20.29
CA ILE A 48 -18.97 -19.96 -19.23
C ILE A 48 -17.83 -19.07 -18.73
N GLU A 49 -16.66 -19.65 -18.45
CA GLU A 49 -15.48 -18.91 -18.01
C GLU A 49 -15.00 -17.92 -19.08
N ALA A 50 -14.95 -18.33 -20.35
CA ALA A 50 -14.62 -17.42 -21.44
C ALA A 50 -15.61 -16.24 -21.51
N ALA A 51 -16.91 -16.50 -21.41
CA ALA A 51 -17.93 -15.45 -21.40
C ALA A 51 -17.80 -14.53 -20.18
N LEU A 52 -17.43 -15.08 -19.02
CA LEU A 52 -17.21 -14.35 -17.78
C LEU A 52 -15.98 -13.44 -17.89
N ILE A 53 -14.85 -13.94 -18.41
CA ILE A 53 -13.61 -13.18 -18.60
C ILE A 53 -13.77 -12.06 -19.63
N VAL A 54 -14.62 -12.25 -20.66
CA VAL A 54 -14.93 -11.18 -21.61
C VAL A 54 -15.80 -10.12 -20.95
N ASN A 55 -16.88 -10.50 -20.26
CA ASN A 55 -17.91 -9.56 -19.81
C ASN A 55 -17.69 -9.02 -18.40
N ASN A 56 -16.76 -9.58 -17.65
CA ASN A 56 -16.44 -9.20 -16.28
C ASN A 56 -14.95 -9.46 -15.97
N SER A 57 -14.49 -9.02 -14.81
CA SER A 57 -13.13 -9.31 -14.36
C SER A 57 -12.93 -10.82 -14.12
N PRO A 58 -11.79 -11.42 -14.51
CA PRO A 58 -11.46 -12.80 -14.14
C PRO A 58 -11.36 -13.01 -12.62
N TYR A 59 -10.99 -11.97 -11.86
CA TYR A 59 -10.80 -12.05 -10.42
C TYR A 59 -12.10 -11.83 -9.65
N ALA A 60 -12.44 -12.76 -8.77
CA ALA A 60 -13.68 -12.71 -7.99
C ALA A 60 -13.72 -11.49 -7.05
N GLU A 61 -12.58 -11.12 -6.48
CA GLU A 61 -12.40 -9.98 -5.59
C GLU A 61 -12.72 -8.67 -6.31
N VAL A 62 -12.27 -8.53 -7.55
CA VAL A 62 -12.55 -7.36 -8.38
C VAL A 62 -14.03 -7.32 -8.75
N ARG A 63 -14.64 -8.45 -9.13
CA ARG A 63 -16.08 -8.52 -9.43
C ARG A 63 -16.97 -8.16 -8.23
N ALA A 64 -16.49 -8.45 -7.02
CA ALA A 64 -17.24 -8.17 -5.80
C ALA A 64 -17.29 -6.67 -5.46
N VAL A 65 -16.34 -5.87 -5.97
CA VAL A 65 -16.20 -4.46 -5.59
C VAL A 65 -16.26 -3.48 -6.76
N VAL A 66 -16.09 -3.93 -8.00
CA VAL A 66 -16.10 -3.07 -9.20
C VAL A 66 -17.22 -3.48 -10.14
N ASP A 67 -18.03 -2.51 -10.54
CA ASP A 67 -19.08 -2.71 -11.54
C ASP A 67 -18.46 -2.98 -12.92
N ASN A 68 -19.10 -3.87 -13.69
CA ASN A 68 -18.75 -4.14 -15.09
C ASN A 68 -19.44 -3.17 -16.07
N THR A 69 -20.05 -2.09 -15.56
CA THR A 69 -20.72 -1.06 -16.35
C THR A 69 -20.32 0.33 -15.85
N ASP A 70 -20.39 1.31 -16.74
CA ASP A 70 -20.06 2.70 -16.43
C ASP A 70 -20.98 3.67 -17.19
N ASP A 71 -21.28 4.80 -16.57
CA ASP A 71 -22.03 5.91 -17.17
C ASP A 71 -21.08 7.09 -17.44
N PRO A 72 -20.68 7.34 -18.71
CA PRO A 72 -19.77 8.42 -19.07
C PRO A 72 -20.27 9.83 -18.77
N ASN A 73 -21.59 10.02 -18.64
CA ASN A 73 -22.18 11.34 -18.41
C ASN A 73 -22.25 11.73 -16.93
N MET A 74 -21.95 10.80 -16.03
CA MET A 74 -21.97 11.04 -14.59
C MET A 74 -20.92 12.10 -14.20
N PRO A 75 -21.31 13.18 -13.48
CA PRO A 75 -20.35 14.20 -13.02
C PRO A 75 -19.22 13.58 -12.21
N CYS A 76 -17.98 13.99 -12.48
CA CYS A 76 -16.78 13.50 -11.78
C CYS A 76 -15.95 14.65 -11.20
N ALA A 77 -15.49 15.57 -12.06
CA ALA A 77 -14.62 16.69 -11.70
C ALA A 77 -15.42 17.99 -11.52
N SER A 78 -16.30 18.04 -10.51
CA SER A 78 -17.05 19.26 -10.20
C SER A 78 -16.27 20.20 -9.29
N LEU A 79 -16.63 21.50 -9.29
CA LEU A 79 -16.00 22.48 -8.42
C LEU A 79 -16.18 22.14 -6.93
N ARG A 80 -17.37 21.62 -6.54
CA ARG A 80 -17.61 21.16 -5.16
C ARG A 80 -16.66 20.02 -4.77
N ALA A 81 -16.41 19.07 -5.67
CA ALA A 81 -15.52 17.94 -5.38
C ALA A 81 -14.09 18.41 -5.16
N TYR A 82 -13.60 19.35 -5.97
CA TYR A 82 -12.27 19.95 -5.77
C TYR A 82 -12.16 20.71 -4.45
N VAL A 83 -13.16 21.54 -4.09
CA VAL A 83 -13.12 22.31 -2.83
C VAL A 83 -13.14 21.38 -1.62
N ILE A 84 -14.03 20.38 -1.60
CA ILE A 84 -14.10 19.39 -0.52
C ILE A 84 -12.79 18.58 -0.45
N GLY A 85 -12.28 18.13 -1.59
CA GLY A 85 -11.03 17.40 -1.68
C GLY A 85 -9.83 18.20 -1.17
N LEU A 86 -9.66 19.45 -1.59
CA LEU A 86 -8.57 20.32 -1.15
C LEU A 86 -8.63 20.61 0.36
N LEU A 87 -9.83 20.74 0.92
CA LEU A 87 -10.02 20.89 2.36
C LEU A 87 -9.50 19.66 3.11
N PHE A 88 -9.90 18.45 2.69
CA PHE A 88 -9.42 17.22 3.31
C PHE A 88 -7.92 17.00 3.11
N VAL A 89 -7.37 17.32 1.95
CA VAL A 89 -5.92 17.30 1.71
C VAL A 89 -5.18 18.17 2.72
N THR A 90 -5.62 19.41 2.90
CA THR A 90 -4.98 20.36 3.82
C THR A 90 -5.04 19.86 5.26
N VAL A 91 -6.21 19.38 5.70
CA VAL A 91 -6.41 18.88 7.07
C VAL A 91 -5.59 17.62 7.34
N LEU A 92 -5.62 16.65 6.42
CA LEU A 92 -4.87 15.40 6.57
C LEU A 92 -3.36 15.63 6.56
N ALA A 93 -2.86 16.42 5.60
CA ALA A 93 -1.43 16.74 5.53
C ALA A 93 -0.95 17.43 6.81
N PHE A 94 -1.73 18.38 7.34
CA PHE A 94 -1.41 19.06 8.59
C PHE A 94 -1.36 18.09 9.78
N ILE A 95 -2.41 17.27 9.97
CA ILE A 95 -2.48 16.33 11.08
C ILE A 95 -1.35 15.30 11.01
N ASN A 96 -1.14 14.70 9.84
CA ASN A 96 -0.13 13.67 9.67
C ASN A 96 1.28 14.23 9.84
N GLN A 97 1.56 15.44 9.33
CA GLN A 97 2.85 16.09 9.53
C GLN A 97 3.09 16.44 11.00
N LEU A 98 2.05 16.86 11.73
CA LEU A 98 2.15 17.14 13.17
C LEU A 98 2.51 15.89 13.98
N PHE A 99 1.95 14.74 13.63
CA PHE A 99 2.19 13.48 14.34
C PHE A 99 3.37 12.65 13.80
N SER A 100 4.00 13.05 12.69
CA SER A 100 5.09 12.27 12.07
C SER A 100 6.31 12.09 12.99
N ILE A 101 6.57 13.07 13.85
CA ILE A 101 7.68 13.05 14.81
C ILE A 101 7.42 12.19 16.06
N ARG A 102 6.18 11.70 16.24
CA ARG A 102 5.80 10.86 17.39
C ARG A 102 6.23 9.41 17.16
N GLN A 103 6.63 8.72 18.23
CA GLN A 103 6.89 7.28 18.24
C GLN A 103 6.08 6.63 19.37
N PRO A 104 5.19 5.65 19.08
CA PRO A 104 4.78 5.20 17.74
C PRO A 104 4.06 6.32 16.97
N SER A 105 4.29 6.38 15.65
CA SER A 105 3.62 7.29 14.75
C SER A 105 2.11 7.04 14.76
N ILE A 106 1.35 8.13 14.68
CA ILE A 106 -0.10 8.09 14.46
C ILE A 106 -0.34 8.74 13.11
N THR A 107 -1.07 8.05 12.24
CA THR A 107 -1.43 8.56 10.92
C THR A 107 -2.92 8.47 10.74
N VAL A 108 -3.53 9.55 10.25
CA VAL A 108 -4.92 9.55 9.81
C VAL A 108 -4.95 9.14 8.34
N GLU A 109 -5.60 8.00 8.08
CA GLU A 109 -5.76 7.47 6.73
C GLU A 109 -6.85 8.21 5.94
N ALA A 110 -6.74 8.15 4.61
CA ALA A 110 -7.72 8.73 3.70
C ALA A 110 -9.13 8.11 3.81
N ASN A 111 -9.25 6.92 4.39
CA ASN A 111 -10.53 6.26 4.70
C ASN A 111 -11.42 7.15 5.59
N VAL A 112 -10.82 7.94 6.49
CA VAL A 112 -11.56 8.91 7.33
C VAL A 112 -12.14 10.03 6.48
N ALA A 113 -11.35 10.61 5.58
CA ALA A 113 -11.83 11.63 4.65
C ALA A 113 -12.89 11.08 3.71
N GLN A 114 -12.75 9.84 3.24
CA GLN A 114 -13.78 9.15 2.45
C GLN A 114 -15.10 9.02 3.21
N LEU A 115 -15.07 8.57 4.47
CA LEU A 115 -16.29 8.48 5.29
C LEU A 115 -16.98 9.84 5.48
N LEU A 116 -16.19 10.89 5.75
CA LEU A 116 -16.70 12.23 6.01
C LEU A 116 -17.09 12.99 4.75
N ALA A 117 -16.48 12.67 3.60
CA ALA A 117 -16.79 13.30 2.32
C ALA A 117 -18.21 12.99 1.85
N TYR A 118 -18.76 11.82 2.18
CA TYR A 118 -20.13 11.47 1.81
C TYR A 118 -21.20 12.42 2.39
N PRO A 119 -21.35 12.59 3.72
CA PRO A 119 -22.35 13.51 4.27
C PRO A 119 -22.08 14.97 3.86
N VAL A 120 -20.82 15.38 3.76
CA VAL A 120 -20.45 16.73 3.27
C VAL A 120 -20.86 16.92 1.81
N GLY A 121 -20.61 15.94 0.95
CA GLY A 121 -20.97 15.96 -0.47
C GLY A 121 -22.48 15.95 -0.69
N VAL A 122 -23.23 15.14 0.06
CA VAL A 122 -24.71 15.14 0.03
C VAL A 122 -25.27 16.47 0.54
N GLY A 123 -24.71 17.01 1.62
CA GLY A 123 -25.09 18.34 2.14
C GLY A 123 -24.80 19.45 1.12
N ALA A 124 -23.62 19.42 0.50
CA ALA A 124 -23.25 20.35 -0.57
C ALA A 124 -24.19 20.26 -1.78
N ALA A 125 -24.57 19.05 -2.19
CA ALA A 125 -25.53 18.83 -3.27
C ALA A 125 -26.92 19.39 -2.94
N ARG A 126 -27.32 19.39 -1.66
CA ARG A 126 -28.62 19.89 -1.21
C ARG A 126 -28.66 21.41 -1.00
N TRP A 127 -27.55 22.01 -0.58
CA TRP A 127 -27.52 23.41 -0.17
C TRP A 127 -26.86 24.37 -1.18
N LEU A 128 -25.96 23.89 -2.03
CA LEU A 128 -25.30 24.76 -3.00
C LEU A 128 -26.22 25.05 -4.20
N PRO A 129 -26.30 26.30 -4.67
CA PRO A 129 -27.04 26.63 -5.88
C PRO A 129 -26.29 26.13 -7.13
N ASP A 130 -27.02 25.75 -8.18
CA ASP A 130 -26.45 25.48 -9.53
C ASP A 130 -26.05 26.80 -10.22
N LYS A 131 -25.02 27.44 -9.67
CA LYS A 131 -24.34 28.58 -10.30
C LYS A 131 -23.02 28.09 -10.87
N GLY A 132 -22.73 28.47 -12.11
CA GLY A 132 -21.51 28.08 -12.77
C GLY A 132 -21.03 29.14 -13.74
N PHE A 133 -19.75 29.06 -14.10
CA PHE A 133 -19.14 29.90 -15.12
C PHE A 133 -18.64 29.02 -16.26
N THR A 134 -18.69 29.53 -17.48
CA THR A 134 -18.15 28.82 -18.65
C THR A 134 -16.70 29.28 -18.85
N LEU A 135 -15.76 28.35 -18.72
CA LEU A 135 -14.33 28.59 -18.95
C LEU A 135 -13.85 27.61 -20.02
N PHE A 136 -13.06 28.08 -20.99
CA PHE A 136 -12.53 27.27 -22.09
C PHE A 136 -13.58 26.41 -22.84
N GLY A 137 -14.82 26.90 -22.96
CA GLY A 137 -15.91 26.18 -23.64
C GLY A 137 -16.61 25.10 -22.79
N THR A 138 -16.22 24.89 -21.53
CA THR A 138 -16.87 23.96 -20.61
C THR A 138 -17.58 24.72 -19.48
N ARG A 139 -18.84 24.37 -19.19
CA ARG A 139 -19.60 24.94 -18.06
C ARG A 139 -19.14 24.28 -16.76
N HIS A 140 -18.47 25.04 -15.91
CA HIS A 140 -18.12 24.61 -14.56
C HIS A 140 -19.23 25.00 -13.60
N SER A 141 -20.12 24.06 -13.30
CA SER A 141 -21.16 24.23 -12.27
C SER A 141 -20.62 23.94 -10.87
N LEU A 142 -21.03 24.76 -9.90
CA LEU A 142 -20.83 24.53 -8.47
C LEU A 142 -21.63 23.32 -7.96
N ASN A 143 -22.82 23.08 -8.54
CA ASN A 143 -23.68 21.97 -8.18
C ASN A 143 -24.32 21.34 -9.43
N PRO A 144 -23.64 20.39 -10.09
CA PRO A 144 -24.11 19.79 -11.33
C PRO A 144 -25.27 18.78 -11.14
N GLY A 145 -25.66 18.46 -9.90
CA GLY A 145 -26.71 17.49 -9.60
C GLY A 145 -26.48 16.72 -8.30
N PRO A 146 -27.11 15.55 -8.11
CA PRO A 146 -26.87 14.67 -6.97
C PRO A 146 -25.38 14.32 -6.80
N PHE A 147 -24.94 14.09 -5.56
CA PHE A 147 -23.56 13.73 -5.27
C PHE A 147 -23.24 12.36 -5.85
N SER A 148 -22.31 12.29 -6.81
CA SER A 148 -22.03 11.08 -7.56
C SER A 148 -20.96 10.19 -6.90
N LYS A 149 -20.95 8.90 -7.23
CA LYS A 149 -19.87 7.97 -6.82
C LYS A 149 -18.50 8.39 -7.34
N LYS A 150 -18.44 9.08 -8.49
CA LYS A 150 -17.19 9.54 -9.13
C LYS A 150 -16.62 10.79 -8.46
N GLU A 151 -17.47 11.75 -8.10
CA GLU A 151 -17.06 12.91 -7.30
C GLU A 151 -16.52 12.47 -5.94
N HIS A 152 -17.20 11.50 -5.32
CA HIS A 152 -16.76 10.94 -4.05
C HIS A 152 -15.40 10.23 -4.15
N MET A 153 -15.21 9.44 -5.22
CA MET A 153 -13.93 8.79 -5.50
C MET A 153 -12.81 9.81 -5.77
N LEU A 154 -13.10 10.90 -6.50
CA LEU A 154 -12.11 11.96 -6.75
C LEU A 154 -11.64 12.61 -5.44
N ILE A 155 -12.56 12.96 -4.54
CA ILE A 155 -12.23 13.49 -3.20
C ILE A 155 -11.35 12.49 -2.43
N THR A 156 -11.69 11.20 -2.49
CA THR A 156 -10.94 10.14 -1.82
C THR A 156 -9.52 10.00 -2.37
N ILE A 157 -9.34 10.07 -3.69
CA ILE A 157 -8.02 10.05 -4.34
C ILE A 157 -7.20 11.27 -3.90
N MET A 158 -7.79 12.47 -3.91
CA MET A 158 -7.11 13.68 -3.44
C MET A 158 -6.66 13.52 -1.98
N ALA A 159 -7.55 13.09 -1.09
CA ALA A 159 -7.24 12.84 0.31
C ALA A 159 -6.14 11.79 0.49
N LYS A 160 -6.15 10.71 -0.30
CA LYS A 160 -5.11 9.66 -0.28
C LYS A 160 -3.74 10.17 -0.69
N VAL A 161 -3.67 11.05 -1.69
CA VAL A 161 -2.41 11.71 -2.05
C VAL A 161 -1.97 12.66 -0.92
N GLY A 162 -2.90 13.45 -0.37
CA GLY A 162 -2.60 14.43 0.70
C GLY A 162 -2.23 13.83 2.05
N ALA A 163 -2.68 12.60 2.35
CA ALA A 163 -2.34 11.91 3.60
C ALA A 163 -0.87 11.46 3.66
N ASN A 164 -0.22 11.27 2.51
CA ASN A 164 1.16 10.81 2.42
C ASN A 164 2.13 11.98 2.52
N LEU A 165 3.03 11.92 3.50
CA LEU A 165 4.07 12.93 3.67
C LEU A 165 5.20 12.73 2.67
N PRO A 166 5.83 13.81 2.19
CA PRO A 166 6.92 13.71 1.25
C PRO A 166 8.17 13.13 1.93
N TYR A 167 8.86 12.21 1.24
CA TYR A 167 10.10 11.61 1.74
C TYR A 167 11.18 12.65 2.12
N THR A 168 11.12 13.82 1.50
CA THR A 168 12.03 14.94 1.78
C THR A 168 11.97 15.44 3.23
N ASP A 169 10.91 15.15 3.99
CA ASP A 169 10.84 15.46 5.43
C ASP A 169 12.06 14.87 6.17
N TYR A 170 12.39 13.60 5.93
CA TYR A 170 13.56 12.95 6.54
C TYR A 170 14.88 13.63 6.16
N VAL A 171 14.99 14.09 4.92
CA VAL A 171 16.19 14.79 4.42
C VAL A 171 16.37 16.10 5.17
N VAL A 172 15.30 16.88 5.32
CA VAL A 172 15.31 18.16 6.04
C VAL A 172 15.72 17.98 7.49
N TRP A 173 15.19 16.96 8.19
CA TRP A 173 15.58 16.69 9.58
C TRP A 173 17.06 16.34 9.71
N VAL A 174 17.57 15.44 8.87
CA VAL A 174 18.98 15.03 8.89
C VAL A 174 19.90 16.21 8.58
N GLN A 175 19.51 17.10 7.67
CA GLN A 175 20.27 18.29 7.35
C GLN A 175 20.27 19.30 8.50
N PHE A 176 19.10 19.61 9.05
CA PHE A 176 18.92 20.67 10.03
C PHE A 176 19.49 20.34 11.42
N LEU A 177 19.40 19.07 11.85
CA LEU A 177 19.71 18.70 13.23
C LEU A 177 21.21 18.93 13.58
N PRO A 178 21.52 19.56 14.74
CA PRO A 178 22.90 19.91 15.10
C PRO A 178 23.86 18.73 15.29
N HIS A 179 23.34 17.56 15.66
CA HIS A 179 24.13 16.34 15.87
C HIS A 179 24.29 15.51 14.58
N MET A 180 23.64 15.95 13.49
CA MET A 180 23.70 15.35 12.16
C MET A 180 24.56 16.24 11.25
N PHE A 181 23.98 16.91 10.24
CA PHE A 181 24.75 17.77 9.32
C PHE A 181 24.82 19.24 9.74
N ASN A 182 24.01 19.68 10.72
CA ASN A 182 24.01 21.04 11.26
C ASN A 182 23.89 22.15 10.18
N GLN A 183 23.11 21.89 9.14
CA GLN A 183 22.83 22.79 8.02
C GLN A 183 21.59 23.63 8.32
N SER A 184 21.76 24.77 8.99
CA SER A 184 20.66 25.64 9.40
C SER A 184 19.78 26.15 8.24
N TRP A 185 20.34 26.25 7.04
CA TRP A 185 19.63 26.68 5.82
C TRP A 185 18.53 25.69 5.39
N ALA A 186 18.59 24.42 5.81
CA ALA A 186 17.53 23.43 5.55
C ALA A 186 16.20 23.79 6.26
N GLY A 187 16.24 24.66 7.27
CA GLY A 187 15.06 25.24 7.92
C GLY A 187 14.30 26.27 7.07
N SER A 188 14.85 26.69 5.93
CA SER A 188 14.21 27.65 5.03
C SER A 188 12.95 27.06 4.38
N PHE A 189 11.81 27.76 4.52
CA PHE A 189 10.54 27.36 3.92
C PHE A 189 10.63 27.21 2.39
N ALA A 190 11.36 28.10 1.72
CA ALA A 190 11.54 28.02 0.28
C ALA A 190 12.32 26.77 -0.15
N TYR A 191 13.36 26.39 0.62
CA TYR A 191 14.11 25.16 0.37
C TYR A 191 13.21 23.93 0.50
N GLN A 192 12.44 23.84 1.59
CA GLN A 192 11.55 22.71 1.85
C GLN A 192 10.47 22.55 0.78
N ILE A 193 9.89 23.65 0.29
CA ILE A 193 8.92 23.59 -0.82
C ILE A 193 9.57 23.11 -2.11
N VAL A 194 10.71 23.70 -2.49
CA VAL A 194 11.35 23.39 -3.77
C VAL A 194 11.84 21.95 -3.81
N ILE A 195 12.44 21.45 -2.73
CA ILE A 195 12.87 20.06 -2.65
C ILE A 195 11.67 19.11 -2.66
N ALA A 196 10.59 19.40 -1.90
CA ALA A 196 9.40 18.57 -1.88
C ALA A 196 8.72 18.51 -3.25
N ILE A 197 8.53 19.65 -3.93
CA ILE A 197 7.93 19.69 -5.27
C ILE A 197 8.81 18.96 -6.28
N GLY A 198 10.13 19.19 -6.24
CA GLY A 198 11.09 18.54 -7.14
C GLY A 198 11.03 17.01 -7.02
N THR A 199 11.08 16.47 -5.80
CA THR A 199 11.01 15.03 -5.56
C THR A 199 9.65 14.44 -5.96
N ASN A 200 8.54 15.13 -5.65
CA ASN A 200 7.20 14.65 -6.01
C ASN A 200 6.95 14.64 -7.54
N PHE A 201 7.44 15.64 -8.27
CA PHE A 201 7.31 15.66 -9.73
C PHE A 201 8.09 14.54 -10.43
N ILE A 202 9.25 14.13 -9.88
CA ILE A 202 9.95 12.94 -10.37
C ILE A 202 9.06 11.70 -10.20
N GLY A 203 8.43 11.54 -9.03
CA GLY A 203 7.50 10.44 -8.75
C GLY A 203 6.29 10.42 -9.69
N PHE A 204 5.60 11.56 -9.84
CA PHE A 204 4.46 11.66 -10.75
C PHE A 204 4.84 11.47 -12.22
N GLY A 205 6.00 11.97 -12.64
CA GLY A 205 6.51 11.76 -14.00
C GLY A 205 6.78 10.28 -14.28
N LEU A 206 7.44 9.57 -13.35
CA LEU A 206 7.68 8.14 -13.48
C LEU A 206 6.37 7.33 -13.45
N ALA A 207 5.43 7.69 -12.58
CA ALA A 207 4.10 7.05 -12.52
C ALA A 207 3.34 7.20 -13.86
N GLY A 208 3.43 8.37 -14.50
CA GLY A 208 2.84 8.59 -15.83
C GLY A 208 3.43 7.66 -16.91
N ILE A 209 4.75 7.49 -16.93
CA ILE A 209 5.44 6.57 -17.86
C ILE A 209 5.07 5.10 -17.56
N CYS A 210 5.03 4.73 -16.28
CA CYS A 210 4.74 3.36 -15.85
C CYS A 210 3.26 2.99 -15.91
N ARG A 211 2.33 3.95 -16.02
CA ARG A 211 0.87 3.71 -16.07
C ARG A 211 0.48 2.63 -17.07
N ARG A 212 1.08 2.64 -18.26
CA ARG A 212 0.78 1.65 -19.32
C ARG A 212 1.09 0.21 -18.89
N PHE A 213 2.09 0.03 -18.04
CA PHE A 213 2.56 -1.28 -17.56
C PHE A 213 1.88 -1.72 -16.26
N LEU A 214 1.38 -0.78 -15.46
CA LEU A 214 0.85 -1.06 -14.11
C LEU A 214 -0.69 -0.99 -14.01
N VAL A 215 -1.35 -0.29 -14.94
CA VAL A 215 -2.80 -0.01 -14.85
C VAL A 215 -3.58 -0.76 -15.94
N TYR A 216 -3.07 -0.82 -17.17
CA TYR A 216 -3.81 -1.46 -18.27
C TYR A 216 -3.80 -2.99 -18.22
N PRO A 217 -2.75 -3.70 -17.78
CA PRO A 217 -2.84 -5.14 -17.71
C PRO A 217 -3.83 -5.60 -16.62
N ALA A 218 -4.82 -6.41 -17.00
CA ALA A 218 -5.90 -6.83 -16.10
C ALA A 218 -5.43 -7.70 -14.91
N TYR A 219 -4.25 -8.33 -15.01
CA TYR A 219 -3.68 -9.15 -13.94
C TYR A 219 -3.04 -8.32 -12.82
N CYS A 220 -2.78 -7.03 -13.03
CA CYS A 220 -2.27 -6.15 -11.99
C CYS A 220 -3.37 -5.77 -11.01
N VAL A 221 -3.63 -6.64 -10.03
CA VAL A 221 -4.61 -6.39 -8.97
C VAL A 221 -3.98 -5.61 -7.81
N TRP A 222 -4.67 -4.56 -7.35
CA TRP A 222 -4.22 -3.69 -6.25
C TRP A 222 -5.18 -3.79 -5.06
N PRO A 223 -5.00 -4.74 -4.11
CA PRO A 223 -5.98 -5.03 -3.05
C PRO A 223 -6.36 -3.80 -2.19
N THR A 224 -5.38 -2.96 -1.84
CA THR A 224 -5.63 -1.75 -1.04
C THR A 224 -6.53 -0.75 -1.75
N SER A 225 -6.49 -0.69 -3.09
CA SER A 225 -7.41 0.13 -3.89
C SER A 225 -8.81 -0.47 -3.94
N LEU A 226 -8.93 -1.81 -3.99
CA LEU A 226 -10.23 -2.49 -3.97
C LEU A 226 -11.01 -2.20 -2.68
N VAL A 227 -10.33 -2.13 -1.53
CA VAL A 227 -10.96 -1.76 -0.25
C VAL A 227 -11.51 -0.33 -0.29
N THR A 228 -10.74 0.61 -0.86
CA THR A 228 -11.19 2.00 -1.04
C THR A 228 -12.43 2.05 -1.96
N MET A 229 -12.45 1.27 -3.04
CA MET A 229 -13.58 1.18 -3.95
C MET A 229 -14.82 0.54 -3.30
N ALA A 230 -14.64 -0.54 -2.55
CA ALA A 230 -15.71 -1.22 -1.83
C ALA A 230 -16.39 -0.29 -0.82
N LEU A 231 -15.59 0.47 -0.06
CA LEU A 231 -16.10 1.46 0.88
C LEU A 231 -16.87 2.56 0.14
N ASN A 232 -16.35 3.07 -0.98
CA ASN A 232 -17.04 4.10 -1.76
C ASN A 232 -18.40 3.60 -2.27
N ASN A 233 -18.41 2.40 -2.86
CA ASN A 233 -19.63 1.79 -3.38
C ASN A 233 -20.63 1.53 -2.26
N SER A 234 -20.18 1.16 -1.05
CA SER A 234 -21.09 0.93 0.08
C SER A 234 -21.92 2.15 0.51
N PHE A 235 -21.47 3.38 0.20
CA PHE A 235 -22.24 4.60 0.49
C PHE A 235 -23.28 4.95 -0.58
N HIS A 236 -23.06 4.50 -1.82
CA HIS A 236 -23.90 4.82 -2.97
C HIS A 236 -24.80 3.65 -3.37
N ASP A 237 -24.50 2.44 -2.91
CA ASP A 237 -25.26 1.23 -3.13
C ASP A 237 -26.24 0.99 -1.97
N SER A 238 -27.53 0.93 -2.29
CA SER A 238 -28.60 0.59 -1.33
C SER A 238 -28.75 -0.91 -1.11
N SER A 239 -28.05 -1.76 -1.87
CA SER A 239 -28.12 -3.20 -1.73
C SER A 239 -27.47 -3.66 -0.42
N ASN A 240 -28.18 -4.52 0.32
CA ASN A 240 -27.66 -5.14 1.52
C ASN A 240 -27.78 -6.67 1.43
N PRO A 241 -26.97 -7.31 0.57
CA PRO A 241 -26.99 -8.76 0.42
C PRO A 241 -26.54 -9.43 1.71
N SER A 242 -27.22 -10.50 2.10
CA SER A 242 -26.80 -11.35 3.21
C SER A 242 -25.48 -12.04 2.87
N VAL A 243 -24.52 -12.00 3.80
CA VAL A 243 -23.19 -12.61 3.60
C VAL A 243 -22.99 -13.76 4.57
N MET A 244 -22.25 -14.79 4.13
CA MET A 244 -21.83 -15.87 5.02
C MET A 244 -20.71 -15.35 5.93
N GLY A 245 -21.00 -15.27 7.22
CA GLY A 245 -20.05 -14.94 8.27
C GLY A 245 -19.26 -16.16 8.75
N PRO A 246 -18.40 -15.96 9.75
CA PRO A 246 -17.67 -17.05 10.38
C PRO A 246 -18.64 -18.10 10.94
N PHE A 247 -18.17 -19.35 10.99
CA PHE A 247 -18.94 -20.51 11.48
C PHE A 247 -20.23 -20.81 10.72
N LYS A 248 -20.28 -20.50 9.41
CA LYS A 248 -21.46 -20.70 8.54
C LYS A 248 -22.71 -19.94 8.99
N SER A 249 -22.54 -18.89 9.81
CA SER A 249 -23.65 -17.99 10.17
C SER A 249 -23.97 -17.06 9.01
N ILE A 250 -25.25 -16.71 8.80
CA ILE A 250 -25.64 -15.73 7.78
C ILE A 250 -25.77 -14.37 8.47
N LEU A 251 -24.93 -13.42 8.09
CA LEU A 251 -24.97 -12.05 8.59
C LEU A 251 -25.92 -11.23 7.69
N THR A 252 -27.02 -10.76 8.28
CA THR A 252 -28.03 -9.91 7.63
C THR A 252 -27.91 -8.43 7.99
N MET A 253 -26.93 -8.10 8.84
CA MET A 253 -26.71 -6.74 9.34
C MET A 253 -26.28 -5.82 8.19
N SER A 254 -26.83 -4.60 8.13
CA SER A 254 -26.39 -3.60 7.16
C SER A 254 -24.93 -3.19 7.37
N ARG A 255 -24.19 -2.99 6.27
CA ARG A 255 -22.78 -2.56 6.25
C ARG A 255 -22.50 -1.39 7.21
N LEU A 256 -23.35 -0.34 7.20
CA LEU A 256 -23.18 0.83 8.07
C LEU A 256 -23.38 0.52 9.57
N LYS A 257 -24.35 -0.33 9.92
CA LYS A 257 -24.55 -0.77 11.32
C LYS A 257 -23.34 -1.55 11.83
N PHE A 258 -22.81 -2.45 10.99
CA PHE A 258 -21.60 -3.20 11.33
C PHE A 258 -20.42 -2.24 11.51
N PHE A 259 -20.25 -1.27 10.61
CA PHE A 259 -19.22 -0.24 10.74
C PHE A 259 -19.33 0.53 12.07
N VAL A 260 -20.51 1.05 12.42
CA VAL A 260 -20.71 1.83 13.66
C VAL A 260 -20.44 0.97 14.90
N LEU A 261 -20.87 -0.29 14.90
CA LEU A 261 -20.62 -1.22 16.00
C LEU A 261 -19.11 -1.44 16.20
N THR A 262 -18.41 -1.82 15.13
CA THR A 262 -16.96 -2.09 15.17
C THR A 262 -16.15 -0.83 15.47
N PHE A 263 -16.53 0.31 14.90
CA PHE A 263 -15.92 1.61 15.18
C PHE A 263 -16.06 1.97 16.66
N THR A 264 -17.25 1.79 17.24
CA THR A 264 -17.49 2.08 18.66
C THR A 264 -16.72 1.12 19.56
N ALA A 265 -16.69 -0.17 19.22
CA ALA A 265 -15.91 -1.16 19.96
C ALA A 265 -14.40 -0.83 19.93
N MET A 266 -13.85 -0.50 18.76
CA MET A 266 -12.45 -0.10 18.61
C MET A 266 -12.14 1.23 19.27
N PHE A 267 -13.08 2.19 19.27
CA PHE A 267 -12.93 3.45 19.98
C PHE A 267 -12.70 3.20 21.47
N PHE A 268 -13.50 2.36 22.13
CA PHE A 268 -13.28 2.02 23.53
C PHE A 268 -12.06 1.14 23.74
N TRP A 269 -11.81 0.17 22.85
CA TRP A 269 -10.64 -0.69 22.93
C TRP A 269 -9.35 0.12 22.87
N PHE A 270 -9.27 1.16 22.03
CA PHE A 270 -8.09 2.00 21.87
C PHE A 270 -7.58 2.58 23.20
N TRP A 271 -8.47 3.02 24.09
CA TRP A 271 -8.10 3.56 25.40
C TRP A 271 -7.46 2.53 26.33
N LEU A 272 -7.78 1.24 26.15
CA LEU A 272 -7.29 0.19 27.04
C LEU A 272 -5.77 0.01 26.95
N PRO A 273 -5.16 -0.34 25.80
CA PRO A 273 -3.72 -0.48 25.72
C PRO A 273 -2.99 0.86 25.64
N ASN A 274 -3.61 1.97 25.19
CA ASN A 274 -2.90 3.24 25.02
C ASN A 274 -2.93 4.19 26.23
N PHE A 275 -3.86 4.01 27.17
CA PHE A 275 -4.03 4.96 28.28
C PHE A 275 -4.29 4.27 29.63
N LEU A 276 -5.23 3.32 29.68
CA LEU A 276 -5.60 2.68 30.95
C LEU A 276 -4.57 1.65 31.40
N PHE A 277 -3.98 0.90 30.47
CA PHE A 277 -2.98 -0.12 30.76
C PHE A 277 -1.92 -0.25 29.64
N GLU A 278 -0.96 0.68 29.65
CA GLU A 278 0.12 0.81 28.64
C GLU A 278 0.98 -0.45 28.47
N ALA A 279 1.08 -1.32 29.49
CA ALA A 279 1.82 -2.58 29.37
C ALA A 279 1.20 -3.55 28.36
N LEU A 280 -0.08 -3.40 28.00
CA LEU A 280 -0.73 -4.20 26.96
C LEU A 280 -0.25 -3.81 25.55
N SER A 281 0.21 -2.58 25.35
CA SER A 281 0.84 -2.16 24.08
C SER A 281 2.20 -2.81 23.91
N ILE A 282 2.98 -2.98 24.98
CA ILE A 282 4.33 -3.58 24.96
C ILE A 282 4.34 -4.88 25.77
N PHE A 283 3.51 -5.84 25.35
CA PHE A 283 3.25 -7.03 26.16
C PHE A 283 4.36 -8.06 26.00
N ASN A 284 5.24 -8.17 27.00
CA ASN A 284 6.33 -9.15 27.02
C ASN A 284 6.35 -9.96 28.32
N TRP A 285 5.35 -10.84 28.45
CA TRP A 285 5.17 -11.70 29.62
C TRP A 285 6.30 -12.73 29.81
N ILE A 286 6.98 -13.14 28.73
CA ILE A 286 8.05 -14.16 28.80
C ILE A 286 9.25 -13.62 29.58
N ASN A 287 9.56 -12.33 29.46
CA ASN A 287 10.63 -11.71 30.24
C ASN A 287 10.36 -11.68 31.75
N TRP A 288 9.11 -11.86 32.19
CA TRP A 288 8.81 -11.96 33.63
C TRP A 288 9.33 -13.25 34.25
N ILE A 289 9.57 -14.30 33.44
CA ILE A 289 10.12 -15.57 33.91
C ILE A 289 11.58 -15.39 34.36
N ALA A 290 12.37 -14.62 33.60
CA ALA A 290 13.77 -14.34 33.93
C ALA A 290 14.18 -12.92 33.46
N PRO A 291 13.86 -11.88 34.25
CA PRO A 291 13.99 -10.48 33.81
C PRO A 291 15.43 -10.04 33.58
N ASN A 292 16.40 -10.67 34.24
CA ASN A 292 17.82 -10.33 34.13
C ASN A 292 18.58 -11.16 33.07
N ASN A 293 17.88 -12.01 32.33
CA ASN A 293 18.51 -12.83 31.29
C ASN A 293 18.62 -12.03 29.99
N LEU A 294 19.86 -11.69 29.61
CA LEU A 294 20.16 -10.97 28.37
C LEU A 294 19.64 -11.72 27.14
N HIS A 295 19.94 -13.02 27.02
CA HIS A 295 19.56 -13.82 25.86
C HIS A 295 18.04 -13.94 25.70
N LEU A 296 17.33 -14.09 26.82
CA LEU A 296 15.87 -14.08 26.82
C LEU A 296 15.34 -12.73 26.32
N SER A 297 15.84 -11.64 26.91
CA SER A 297 15.43 -10.28 26.57
C SER A 297 15.77 -9.90 25.13
N THR A 298 16.88 -10.39 24.58
CA THR A 298 17.28 -10.16 23.18
C THR A 298 16.31 -10.82 22.21
N ILE A 299 15.76 -12.00 22.54
CA ILE A 299 14.88 -12.78 21.67
C ILE A 299 13.42 -12.32 21.79
N THR A 300 12.90 -12.23 23.02
CA THR A 300 11.48 -11.97 23.28
C THR A 300 11.18 -10.49 23.53
N GLY A 301 12.22 -9.70 23.81
CA GLY A 301 12.13 -8.26 24.07
C GLY A 301 11.48 -7.50 22.93
N MET A 302 10.48 -6.71 23.27
CA MET A 302 9.81 -5.83 22.32
C MET A 302 10.55 -4.51 22.10
N ASN A 303 11.18 -3.98 23.15
CA ASN A 303 12.10 -2.84 23.05
C ASN A 303 13.54 -3.35 22.93
N ASN A 304 14.20 -3.02 21.81
CA ASN A 304 15.57 -3.41 21.45
C ASN A 304 15.84 -4.91 21.24
N GLY A 305 14.84 -5.78 21.42
CA GLY A 305 14.91 -7.21 21.08
C GLY A 305 14.24 -7.53 19.73
N LEU A 306 14.08 -8.82 19.45
CA LEU A 306 13.45 -9.33 18.23
C LEU A 306 11.92 -9.38 18.29
N GLY A 307 11.31 -9.22 19.47
CA GLY A 307 9.86 -9.29 19.64
C GLY A 307 9.24 -10.66 19.36
N ILE A 308 10.02 -11.75 19.44
CA ILE A 308 9.52 -13.12 19.24
C ILE A 308 8.68 -13.50 20.47
N ASN A 309 7.38 -13.25 20.37
CA ASN A 309 6.40 -13.55 21.40
C ASN A 309 5.08 -13.93 20.71
N PRO A 310 4.41 -15.03 21.11
CA PRO A 310 3.10 -15.40 20.57
C PRO A 310 2.02 -14.31 20.67
N PHE A 311 2.06 -13.50 21.73
CA PHE A 311 1.13 -12.39 21.94
C PHE A 311 1.94 -11.14 22.30
N PRO A 312 2.51 -10.44 21.30
CA PRO A 312 3.44 -9.33 21.55
C PRO A 312 2.74 -8.03 21.92
N THR A 313 1.49 -7.83 21.47
CA THR A 313 0.74 -6.59 21.71
C THR A 313 -0.76 -6.81 21.63
N PHE A 314 -1.51 -5.99 22.36
CA PHE A 314 -2.95 -5.83 22.22
C PHE A 314 -3.32 -4.48 21.59
N ASP A 315 -2.33 -3.71 21.15
CA ASP A 315 -2.47 -2.43 20.49
C ASP A 315 -2.47 -2.63 18.97
N TRP A 316 -3.59 -2.25 18.35
CA TRP A 316 -3.77 -2.36 16.91
C TRP A 316 -2.76 -1.50 16.13
N ASN A 317 -2.34 -0.36 16.67
CA ASN A 317 -1.35 0.51 15.99
C ASN A 317 0.04 -0.14 15.95
N ILE A 318 0.40 -0.91 16.98
CA ILE A 318 1.67 -1.62 17.02
C ILE A 318 1.61 -2.87 16.15
N LEU A 319 0.46 -3.57 16.14
CA LEU A 319 0.25 -4.72 15.26
C LEU A 319 0.37 -4.33 13.77
N LEU A 320 -0.16 -3.17 13.39
CA LEU A 320 -0.15 -2.66 12.02
C LEU A 320 1.03 -1.73 11.71
N TRP A 321 2.05 -1.67 12.58
CA TRP A 321 3.20 -0.76 12.43
C TRP A 321 3.88 -0.83 11.06
N ASP A 322 3.93 -2.04 10.50
CA ASP A 322 4.60 -2.33 9.23
C ASP A 322 3.77 -1.98 7.97
N GLN A 323 2.62 -1.31 8.16
CA GLN A 323 1.68 -0.87 7.13
C GLN A 323 1.04 -1.99 6.29
N MET A 324 1.07 -3.26 6.73
CA MET A 324 0.19 -4.30 6.18
C MET A 324 -0.98 -4.57 7.10
N ASP A 325 -2.18 -4.27 6.60
CA ASP A 325 -3.42 -4.73 7.21
C ASP A 325 -3.74 -6.16 6.75
N PRO A 326 -3.73 -7.16 7.65
CA PRO A 326 -4.07 -8.54 7.32
C PRO A 326 -5.52 -8.73 6.86
N LEU A 327 -6.40 -7.74 7.11
CA LEU A 327 -7.78 -7.73 6.63
C LEU A 327 -7.88 -7.29 5.16
N MET A 328 -6.86 -6.63 4.62
CA MET A 328 -6.86 -6.10 3.25
C MET A 328 -6.02 -6.93 2.28
N VAL A 329 -4.94 -7.56 2.78
CA VAL A 329 -3.95 -8.24 1.94
C VAL A 329 -4.21 -9.76 1.91
N PRO A 330 -4.04 -10.43 0.75
CA PRO A 330 -4.23 -11.89 0.66
C PRO A 330 -3.41 -12.70 1.67
N PHE A 331 -3.96 -13.85 2.05
CA PHE A 331 -3.35 -14.75 3.04
C PHE A 331 -1.95 -15.24 2.63
N PHE A 332 -1.76 -15.54 1.34
CA PHE A 332 -0.46 -15.97 0.80
C PHE A 332 0.65 -14.93 1.06
N ASN A 333 0.36 -13.64 0.84
CA ASN A 333 1.31 -12.56 1.10
C ASN A 333 1.69 -12.48 2.58
N THR A 334 0.72 -12.70 3.46
CA THR A 334 0.94 -12.72 4.92
C THR A 334 1.87 -13.88 5.32
N ILE A 335 1.64 -15.10 4.79
CA ILE A 335 2.53 -16.24 5.04
C ILE A 335 3.93 -16.00 4.47
N ASN A 336 4.04 -15.54 3.22
CA ASN A 336 5.34 -15.31 2.57
C ASN A 336 6.20 -14.36 3.40
N ARG A 337 5.59 -13.27 3.89
CA ARG A 337 6.26 -12.30 4.77
C ARG A 337 6.63 -12.88 6.13
N PHE A 338 5.76 -13.70 6.72
CA PHE A 338 6.06 -14.42 7.96
C PHE A 338 7.26 -15.36 7.79
N VAL A 339 7.33 -16.10 6.67
CA VAL A 339 8.48 -16.95 6.34
C VAL A 339 9.75 -16.10 6.19
N GLY A 340 9.66 -14.97 5.49
CA GLY A 340 10.75 -14.00 5.37
C GLY A 340 11.23 -13.50 6.73
N LEU A 341 10.30 -13.14 7.63
CA LEU A 341 10.60 -12.72 9.00
C LEU A 341 11.35 -13.82 9.77
N VAL A 342 10.92 -15.07 9.68
CA VAL A 342 11.60 -16.19 10.36
C VAL A 342 13.02 -16.38 9.85
N ILE A 343 13.24 -16.34 8.53
CA ILE A 343 14.57 -16.47 7.92
C ILE A 343 15.48 -15.30 8.34
N SER A 344 14.98 -14.06 8.24
CA SER A 344 15.72 -12.87 8.64
C SER A 344 16.05 -12.87 10.13
N ALA A 345 15.15 -13.38 10.99
CA ALA A 345 15.41 -13.50 12.43
C ALA A 345 16.60 -14.43 12.71
N PHE A 346 16.69 -15.60 12.05
CA PHE A 346 17.85 -16.48 12.20
C PHE A 346 19.14 -15.87 11.67
N ALA A 347 19.10 -15.17 10.52
CA ALA A 347 20.26 -14.48 9.98
C ALA A 347 20.78 -13.40 10.94
N LEU A 348 19.86 -12.60 11.50
CA LEU A 348 20.14 -11.55 12.46
C LEU A 348 20.75 -12.12 13.76
N LEU A 349 20.17 -13.20 14.29
CA LEU A 349 20.72 -13.91 15.45
C LEU A 349 22.14 -14.43 15.17
N GLY A 350 22.35 -15.01 13.98
CA GLY A 350 23.66 -15.47 13.54
C GLY A 350 24.70 -14.35 13.54
N ILE A 351 24.38 -13.20 12.95
CA ILE A 351 25.28 -12.03 12.93
C ILE A 351 25.61 -11.56 14.34
N TRP A 352 24.60 -11.41 15.22
CA TRP A 352 24.80 -10.87 16.56
C TRP A 352 25.58 -11.82 17.47
N TYR A 353 25.23 -13.11 17.52
CA TYR A 353 25.88 -14.10 18.37
C TYR A 353 27.32 -14.42 17.95
N THR A 354 27.60 -14.39 16.64
CA THR A 354 28.98 -14.55 16.13
C THR A 354 29.80 -13.27 16.23
N ASN A 355 29.20 -12.16 16.69
CA ASN A 355 29.79 -10.82 16.68
C ASN A 355 30.31 -10.41 15.28
N THR A 356 29.64 -10.88 14.23
CA THR A 356 30.00 -10.53 12.86
C THR A 356 29.76 -9.03 12.66
N PHE A 357 30.71 -8.35 12.00
CA PHE A 357 30.74 -6.88 11.84
C PHE A 357 30.75 -6.08 13.15
N ASN A 358 31.24 -6.67 14.26
CA ASN A 358 31.35 -6.01 15.57
C ASN A 358 30.00 -5.54 16.14
N THR A 359 28.96 -6.37 15.97
CA THR A 359 27.58 -6.04 16.39
C THR A 359 27.24 -6.50 17.81
N GLY A 360 28.03 -7.39 18.40
CA GLY A 360 27.69 -8.10 19.64
C GLY A 360 27.69 -7.23 20.90
N TYR A 361 28.38 -6.08 20.90
CA TYR A 361 28.33 -5.12 22.01
C TYR A 361 27.26 -4.03 21.82
N LEU A 362 26.59 -4.02 20.66
CA LEU A 362 25.49 -3.10 20.35
C LEU A 362 24.13 -3.76 20.66
N PRO A 363 23.07 -2.96 20.89
CA PRO A 363 21.72 -3.50 20.94
C PRO A 363 21.40 -4.27 19.66
N ILE A 364 20.82 -5.46 19.79
CA ILE A 364 20.57 -6.33 18.64
C ILE A 364 19.65 -5.66 17.60
N ASN A 365 18.66 -4.91 18.08
CA ASN A 365 17.71 -4.17 17.27
C ASN A 365 17.73 -2.68 17.65
N SER A 366 18.14 -1.84 16.70
CA SER A 366 18.23 -0.39 16.85
C SER A 366 18.31 0.24 15.46
N ASN A 367 17.61 1.37 15.27
CA ASN A 367 17.70 2.20 14.07
C ASN A 367 18.80 3.29 14.18
N LYS A 368 19.55 3.30 15.29
CA LYS A 368 20.61 4.28 15.56
C LYS A 368 21.96 3.81 15.02
N VAL A 369 22.80 4.78 14.68
CA VAL A 369 24.19 4.58 14.26
C VAL A 369 25.12 4.87 15.43
N PHE A 370 26.16 4.05 15.58
CA PHE A 370 27.08 4.08 16.71
C PHE A 370 28.53 4.32 16.28
N ASP A 371 29.35 4.83 17.18
CA ASP A 371 30.81 4.80 17.06
C ASP A 371 31.39 3.49 17.62
N HIS A 372 32.70 3.29 17.48
CA HIS A 372 33.39 2.10 17.95
C HIS A 372 33.34 1.89 19.48
N PHE A 373 32.96 2.92 20.24
CA PHE A 373 32.74 2.83 21.69
C PHE A 373 31.28 2.47 22.04
N GLY A 374 30.41 2.30 21.04
CA GLY A 374 28.98 2.05 21.24
C GLY A 374 28.17 3.28 21.65
N LYS A 375 28.73 4.50 21.49
CA LYS A 375 28.00 5.76 21.69
C LYS A 375 27.34 6.19 20.38
N PHE A 376 26.38 7.10 20.45
CA PHE A 376 25.75 7.62 19.23
C PHE A 376 26.78 8.33 18.35
N TYR A 377 26.74 7.98 17.07
CA TYR A 377 27.67 8.50 16.08
C TYR A 377 27.42 9.98 15.84
N ASN A 378 28.46 10.80 15.99
CA ASN A 378 28.37 12.23 15.74
C ASN A 378 28.84 12.55 14.31
N VAL A 379 27.90 12.86 13.42
CA VAL A 379 28.17 13.12 12.01
C VAL A 379 29.00 14.38 11.81
N THR A 380 28.82 15.44 12.60
CA THR A 380 29.57 16.69 12.44
C THR A 380 31.07 16.52 12.62
N ARG A 381 31.50 15.49 13.35
CA ARG A 381 32.93 15.19 13.54
C ARG A 381 33.60 14.69 12.27
N THR A 382 32.84 14.23 11.28
CA THR A 382 33.36 13.69 10.02
C THR A 382 33.09 14.60 8.84
N LEU A 383 32.72 15.85 9.10
CA LEU A 383 32.43 16.85 8.09
C LEU A 383 33.49 17.95 8.08
N ASP A 384 33.72 18.53 6.90
CA ASP A 384 34.48 19.76 6.72
C ASP A 384 33.64 21.00 7.05
N ASP A 385 34.23 22.19 6.93
CA ASP A 385 33.56 23.46 7.22
C ASP A 385 32.41 23.77 6.22
N ARG A 386 32.33 23.02 5.11
CA ARG A 386 31.26 23.11 4.10
C ARG A 386 30.14 22.10 4.34
N GLY A 387 30.26 21.25 5.37
CA GLY A 387 29.31 20.18 5.67
C GLY A 387 29.44 18.98 4.72
N MET A 388 30.59 18.83 4.06
CA MET A 388 30.94 17.71 3.18
C MET A 388 31.78 16.68 3.93
N PHE A 389 31.75 15.43 3.48
CA PHE A 389 32.51 14.35 4.09
C PHE A 389 34.04 14.60 4.06
N ASP A 390 34.68 14.50 5.22
CA ASP A 390 36.13 14.60 5.41
C ASP A 390 36.70 13.24 5.84
N ALA A 391 37.46 12.62 4.93
CA ALA A 391 38.04 11.30 5.14
C ALA A 391 39.07 11.26 6.29
N ALA A 392 39.87 12.33 6.48
CA ALA A 392 40.89 12.37 7.52
C ALA A 392 40.25 12.44 8.90
N LYS A 393 39.23 13.29 9.06
CA LYS A 393 38.44 13.39 10.29
C LYS A 393 37.67 12.10 10.60
N TYR A 394 37.15 11.42 9.57
CA TYR A 394 36.50 10.12 9.73
C TYR A 394 37.44 9.06 10.29
N THR A 395 38.65 8.95 9.73
CA THR A 395 39.66 8.00 10.20
C THR A 395 40.12 8.29 11.63
N ASP A 396 40.24 9.57 12.02
CA ASP A 396 40.60 9.97 13.38
C ASP A 396 39.48 9.71 14.40
N TYR A 397 38.21 9.85 13.99
CA TYR A 397 37.07 9.64 14.89
C TYR A 397 36.70 8.17 15.06
N SER A 398 36.05 7.58 14.06
CA SER A 398 35.48 6.24 14.12
C SER A 398 34.79 5.88 12.80
N PRO A 399 34.82 4.61 12.38
CA PRO A 399 33.81 4.07 11.48
C PRO A 399 32.40 4.13 12.08
N ALA A 400 31.39 4.16 11.22
CA ALA A 400 29.99 4.06 11.62
C ALA A 400 29.57 2.59 11.81
N TYR A 401 29.15 2.25 13.02
CA TYR A 401 28.66 0.92 13.39
C TYR A 401 27.14 0.91 13.44
N MET A 402 26.56 -0.21 13.02
CA MET A 402 25.11 -0.42 12.99
C MET A 402 24.76 -1.69 13.76
N SER A 403 23.52 -1.77 14.27
CA SER A 403 23.05 -3.00 14.91
C SER A 403 22.96 -4.15 13.91
N ALA A 404 22.91 -5.38 14.43
CA ALA A 404 22.67 -6.57 13.61
C ALA A 404 21.35 -6.44 12.81
N ALA A 405 20.28 -5.94 13.43
CA ALA A 405 19.01 -5.71 12.74
C ALA A 405 19.14 -4.75 11.55
N SER A 406 19.75 -3.58 11.74
CA SER A 406 19.92 -2.60 10.67
C SER A 406 20.76 -3.16 9.51
N LEU A 407 21.84 -3.88 9.81
CA LEU A 407 22.67 -4.53 8.80
C LEU A 407 21.89 -5.60 8.01
N THR A 408 21.14 -6.47 8.69
CA THR A 408 20.29 -7.46 8.03
C THR A 408 19.23 -6.79 7.15
N SER A 409 18.59 -5.72 7.62
CA SER A 409 17.63 -4.95 6.83
C SER A 409 18.26 -4.35 5.57
N TYR A 410 19.45 -3.72 5.66
CA TYR A 410 20.15 -3.21 4.49
C TYR A 410 20.55 -4.31 3.51
N ALA A 411 21.03 -5.46 4.00
CA ALA A 411 21.34 -6.60 3.14
C ALA A 411 20.10 -7.09 2.37
N CYS A 412 18.94 -7.20 3.06
CA CYS A 412 17.68 -7.53 2.43
C CYS A 412 17.22 -6.45 1.42
N PHE A 413 17.43 -5.17 1.70
CA PHE A 413 17.13 -4.09 0.74
C PHE A 413 18.02 -4.17 -0.51
N PHE A 414 19.30 -4.50 -0.39
CA PHE A 414 20.12 -4.71 -1.60
C PHE A 414 19.67 -5.94 -2.38
N ALA A 415 19.31 -7.02 -1.68
CA ALA A 415 18.80 -8.24 -2.31
C ALA A 415 17.44 -8.03 -3.00
N ILE A 416 16.55 -7.19 -2.46
CA ILE A 416 15.21 -7.00 -3.04
C ILE A 416 15.27 -6.38 -4.43
N TYR A 417 16.23 -5.47 -4.70
CA TYR A 417 16.35 -4.84 -6.02
C TYR A 417 16.76 -5.85 -7.09
N THR A 418 17.76 -6.68 -6.81
CA THR A 418 18.21 -7.72 -7.74
C THR A 418 17.15 -8.82 -7.87
N ALA A 419 16.56 -9.26 -6.77
CA ALA A 419 15.47 -10.22 -6.77
C ALA A 419 14.26 -9.72 -7.56
N THR A 420 13.89 -8.45 -7.46
CA THR A 420 12.78 -7.86 -8.22
C THR A 420 13.04 -7.93 -9.73
N ILE A 421 14.26 -7.60 -10.17
CA ILE A 421 14.63 -7.70 -11.59
C ILE A 421 14.60 -9.17 -12.06
N SER A 422 15.21 -10.08 -11.28
CA SER A 422 15.20 -11.52 -11.59
C SER A 422 13.78 -12.09 -11.63
N TYR A 423 12.95 -11.73 -10.66
CA TYR A 423 11.55 -12.16 -10.57
C TYR A 423 10.73 -11.62 -11.75
N ALA A 424 10.86 -10.33 -12.06
CA ALA A 424 10.22 -9.71 -13.22
C ALA A 424 10.62 -10.41 -14.53
N PHE A 425 11.89 -10.76 -14.70
CA PHE A 425 12.35 -11.51 -15.87
C PHE A 425 11.83 -12.96 -15.90
N MET A 426 11.81 -13.66 -14.76
CA MET A 426 11.37 -15.05 -14.72
C MET A 426 9.86 -15.19 -14.91
N TYR A 427 9.06 -14.37 -14.23
CA TYR A 427 7.60 -14.51 -14.17
C TYR A 427 6.88 -13.62 -15.17
N HIS A 428 7.37 -12.39 -15.38
CA HIS A 428 6.66 -11.36 -16.18
C HIS A 428 7.33 -11.06 -17.53
N ARG A 429 8.30 -11.85 -18.00
CA ARG A 429 9.00 -11.61 -19.29
C ARG A 429 8.07 -11.42 -20.47
N HIS A 430 7.02 -12.23 -20.57
CA HIS A 430 6.09 -12.17 -21.72
C HIS A 430 5.33 -10.86 -21.71
N GLU A 431 4.90 -10.43 -20.53
CA GLU A 431 4.15 -9.18 -20.32
C GLU A 431 5.03 -7.96 -20.53
N ILE A 432 6.25 -7.99 -19.99
CA ILE A 432 7.26 -6.94 -20.19
C ILE A 432 7.59 -6.84 -21.68
N MET A 433 7.81 -7.95 -22.38
CA MET A 433 8.12 -7.95 -23.81
C MET A 433 6.95 -7.46 -24.66
N MET A 434 5.70 -7.83 -24.32
CA MET A 434 4.50 -7.24 -24.92
C MET A 434 4.45 -5.73 -24.67
N GLY A 435 4.65 -5.28 -23.43
CA GLY A 435 4.68 -3.87 -23.07
C GLY A 435 5.76 -3.07 -23.82
N PHE A 436 6.98 -3.61 -23.95
CA PHE A 436 8.06 -2.98 -24.71
C PHE A 436 7.77 -2.93 -26.20
N LYS A 437 7.27 -4.02 -26.80
CA LYS A 437 6.83 -4.02 -28.21
C LYS A 437 5.78 -2.93 -28.45
N ASN A 438 4.86 -2.79 -27.50
CA ASN A 438 3.78 -1.81 -27.51
C ASN A 438 4.26 -0.37 -27.32
N LEU A 439 5.38 -0.14 -26.63
CA LEU A 439 6.00 1.18 -26.50
C LEU A 439 6.42 1.75 -27.87
N PHE A 440 6.93 0.89 -28.75
CA PHE A 440 7.37 1.28 -30.10
C PHE A 440 6.22 1.32 -31.12
N HIS A 441 5.16 0.54 -30.90
CA HIS A 441 3.92 0.59 -31.70
C HIS A 441 2.94 1.55 -31.02
N ARG A 442 3.21 2.86 -31.15
CA ARG A 442 2.28 3.91 -30.71
C ARG A 442 0.98 3.81 -31.51
N GLY A 443 -0.13 3.40 -30.90
CA GLY A 443 -1.44 3.62 -31.50
C GLY A 443 -2.58 2.71 -31.04
N GLU A 444 -2.31 1.50 -30.57
CA GLU A 444 -3.40 0.53 -30.39
C GLU A 444 -3.59 0.12 -28.93
N ARG A 445 -4.62 0.73 -28.29
CA ARG A 445 -5.30 0.15 -27.12
C ARG A 445 -5.94 -1.23 -27.41
N GLN A 446 -5.92 -1.67 -28.67
CA GLN A 446 -6.63 -2.86 -29.16
C GLN A 446 -6.17 -4.18 -28.53
N GLU A 447 -5.06 -4.21 -27.79
CA GLU A 447 -4.56 -5.47 -27.20
C GLU A 447 -5.13 -5.81 -25.81
N TYR A 448 -5.61 -4.81 -25.04
CA TYR A 448 -6.19 -5.03 -23.72
C TYR A 448 -7.72 -5.03 -23.82
N ASN A 449 -8.29 -6.22 -23.96
CA ASN A 449 -9.71 -6.46 -24.23
C ASN A 449 -10.56 -6.73 -22.97
N ASP A 450 -10.03 -6.47 -21.77
CA ASP A 450 -10.82 -6.63 -20.55
C ASP A 450 -11.95 -5.58 -20.47
N VAL A 451 -12.95 -5.87 -19.64
CA VAL A 451 -14.12 -5.01 -19.49
C VAL A 451 -13.76 -3.61 -19.00
N HIS A 452 -12.83 -3.47 -18.05
CA HIS A 452 -12.55 -2.17 -17.44
C HIS A 452 -11.76 -1.25 -18.36
N ASN A 453 -10.82 -1.77 -19.15
CA ASN A 453 -10.17 -0.99 -20.19
C ASN A 453 -11.14 -0.53 -21.27
N ARG A 454 -12.09 -1.38 -21.68
CA ARG A 454 -13.14 -0.98 -22.64
C ARG A 454 -14.00 0.15 -22.09
N LEU A 455 -14.40 0.10 -20.82
CA LEU A 455 -15.15 1.18 -20.17
C LEU A 455 -14.30 2.46 -20.03
N MET A 456 -13.04 2.34 -19.61
CA MET A 456 -12.12 3.48 -19.53
C MET A 456 -11.84 4.11 -20.90
N SER A 457 -11.99 3.36 -21.99
CA SER A 457 -11.72 3.87 -23.34
C SER A 457 -12.66 4.99 -23.78
N ALA A 458 -13.84 5.11 -23.16
CA ALA A 458 -14.79 6.20 -23.41
C ALA A 458 -14.27 7.57 -22.93
N TYR A 459 -13.27 7.60 -22.05
CA TYR A 459 -12.69 8.83 -21.53
C TYR A 459 -11.47 9.26 -22.35
N PRO A 460 -11.34 10.57 -22.66
CA PRO A 460 -10.13 11.11 -23.25
C PRO A 460 -8.96 10.91 -22.27
N GLU A 461 -7.79 10.54 -22.79
CA GLU A 461 -6.58 10.51 -21.96
C GLU A 461 -6.20 11.94 -21.57
N GLY A 462 -6.05 12.18 -20.26
CA GLY A 462 -5.40 13.37 -19.76
C GLY A 462 -3.91 13.33 -20.11
N TRP A 463 -3.39 14.46 -20.58
CA TRP A 463 -1.98 14.67 -20.91
C TRP A 463 -1.08 14.59 -19.68
#